data_AF-A0AB35HSF9-F1
#
_entry.id   AF-A0AB35HSF9-F1
#
_cell.length_a   1.000
_cell.length_b   1.000
_cell.length_c   1.000
_cell.angle_alpha   90.00
_cell.angle_beta   90.00
_cell.angle_gamma   90.00
#
_symmetry.space_group_name_H-M   'P 1'
#
loop_
_entity.id
_entity.type
_entity.pdbx_description
1 polymer ?
#
loop_
_entity_poly.entity_id
_entity_poly.type
_entity_poly.pdbx_seq_one_letter_code
_entity_poly.pdbx_strand_id
1 'polypeptide(L)'
;MQDQELEQLVQDYHRLFHKVLRKCSIFPGQPDYEDHMQELRLLFFLKAKPYESRGLFEAECNVSYLYRFLLWSIIDKKRKNDPKDHETNDEEVLYLQQAESNYSEIDFLDEFLATYKQLQEKDQKKVMSLLENTDLSRQNRHRYRMRLRKLFKEKH
;
A
#
# COMPACT_ATOMS: atom_id res chain seq x y z
N MET A 1 15.70 10.33 -12.36
CA MET A 1 15.40 10.90 -11.03
C MET A 1 16.67 11.49 -10.47
N GLN A 2 16.61 12.60 -9.73
CA GLN A 2 17.80 13.14 -9.07
C GLN A 2 18.18 12.26 -7.87
N ASP A 3 19.47 12.16 -7.53
CA ASP A 3 19.95 11.25 -6.49
C ASP A 3 19.30 11.54 -5.11
N GLN A 4 19.11 12.81 -4.75
CA GLN A 4 18.43 13.19 -3.49
C GLN A 4 16.95 12.76 -3.47
N GLU A 5 16.26 12.86 -4.59
CA GLU A 5 14.86 12.43 -4.72
C GLU A 5 14.76 10.90 -4.60
N LEU A 6 15.75 10.19 -5.14
CA LEU A 6 15.85 8.74 -5.08
C LEU A 6 16.17 8.24 -3.65
N GLU A 7 17.06 8.92 -2.93
CA GLU A 7 17.35 8.63 -1.52
C GLU A 7 16.11 8.83 -0.65
N GLN A 8 15.39 9.93 -0.83
CA GLN A 8 14.14 10.19 -0.11
C GLN A 8 13.10 9.11 -0.42
N LEU A 9 12.98 8.70 -1.69
CA LEU A 9 12.08 7.63 -2.10
C LEU A 9 12.40 6.31 -1.40
N VAL A 10 13.67 5.94 -1.28
CA VAL A 10 14.08 4.72 -0.55
C VAL A 10 13.66 4.80 0.92
N GLN A 11 13.80 5.97 1.57
CA GLN A 11 13.37 6.17 2.96
C GLN A 11 11.85 6.07 3.11
N ASP A 12 11.09 6.66 2.19
CA ASP A 12 9.63 6.62 2.20
C ASP A 12 9.09 5.17 2.13
N TYR A 13 9.79 4.30 1.40
CA TYR A 13 9.44 2.88 1.26
C TYR A 13 10.06 1.99 2.34
N HIS A 14 10.71 2.55 3.37
CA HIS A 14 11.36 1.76 4.43
C HIS A 14 10.42 0.75 5.10
N ARG A 15 9.15 1.13 5.33
CA ARG A 15 8.12 0.23 5.90
C ARG A 15 7.84 -0.99 5.01
N LEU A 16 7.93 -0.84 3.69
CA LEU A 16 7.76 -1.94 2.75
C LEU A 16 8.86 -2.98 2.95
N PHE A 17 10.12 -2.55 3.15
CA PHE A 17 11.25 -3.45 3.37
C PHE A 17 11.07 -4.29 4.64
N HIS A 18 10.66 -3.66 5.74
CA HIS A 18 10.29 -4.36 6.98
C HIS A 18 9.20 -5.42 6.74
N LYS A 19 8.16 -5.08 5.98
CA LYS A 19 7.07 -6.01 5.63
C LYS A 19 7.59 -7.22 4.86
N VAL A 20 8.51 -7.01 3.92
CA VAL A 20 9.16 -8.08 3.14
C VAL A 20 10.00 -8.98 4.05
N LEU A 21 10.89 -8.41 4.85
CA LEU A 21 11.77 -9.19 5.75
C LEU A 21 10.97 -10.01 6.76
N ARG A 22 9.94 -9.41 7.37
CA ARG A 22 9.07 -10.11 8.32
C ARG A 22 8.36 -11.30 7.68
N LYS A 23 7.92 -11.19 6.42
CA LYS A 23 7.29 -12.32 5.69
C LYS A 23 8.30 -13.44 5.42
N CYS A 24 9.57 -13.10 5.24
CA CYS A 24 10.67 -14.05 5.14
C CYS A 24 11.17 -14.56 6.49
N SER A 25 10.48 -14.28 7.60
CA SER A 25 10.91 -14.65 8.97
C SER A 25 12.29 -14.09 9.37
N ILE A 26 12.63 -12.91 8.84
CA ILE A 26 13.85 -12.18 9.17
C ILE A 26 13.47 -11.00 10.07
N PHE A 27 14.02 -10.95 11.27
CA PHE A 27 13.60 -10.03 12.33
C PHE A 27 14.76 -9.17 12.84
N PRO A 28 14.49 -7.94 13.33
CA PRO A 28 15.50 -7.10 13.98
C PRO A 28 16.20 -7.85 15.12
N GLY A 29 17.53 -7.74 15.19
CA GLY A 29 18.37 -8.42 16.19
C GLY A 29 18.96 -9.76 15.73
N GLN A 30 18.53 -10.30 14.58
CA GLN A 30 19.27 -11.37 13.91
C GLN A 30 20.55 -10.82 13.28
N PRO A 31 21.66 -11.58 13.24
CA PRO A 31 22.94 -11.11 12.70
C PRO A 31 22.85 -10.57 11.27
N ASP A 32 22.06 -11.23 10.43
CA ASP A 32 22.01 -10.93 8.99
C ASP A 32 20.89 -9.91 8.64
N TYR A 33 20.16 -9.41 9.63
CA TYR A 33 18.99 -8.56 9.41
C TYR A 33 19.34 -7.26 8.67
N GLU A 34 20.37 -6.55 9.13
CA GLU A 34 20.78 -5.27 8.52
C GLU A 34 21.32 -5.47 7.10
N ASP A 35 21.98 -6.60 6.84
CA ASP A 35 22.44 -6.95 5.50
C ASP A 35 21.25 -7.13 4.56
N HIS A 36 20.23 -7.90 4.96
CA HIS A 36 19.04 -8.10 4.15
C HIS A 36 18.25 -6.79 3.95
N MET A 37 18.18 -5.93 4.97
CA MET A 37 17.57 -4.60 4.86
C MET A 37 18.31 -3.74 3.84
N GLN A 38 19.64 -3.75 3.88
CA GLN A 38 20.47 -2.98 2.96
C GLN A 38 20.37 -3.50 1.52
N GLU A 39 20.32 -4.80 1.34
CA GLU A 39 20.09 -5.41 0.02
C GLU A 39 18.75 -5.00 -0.58
N LEU A 40 17.67 -4.99 0.21
CA LEU A 40 16.35 -4.52 -0.27
C LEU A 40 16.38 -3.05 -0.69
N ARG A 41 17.04 -2.19 0.09
CA ARG A 41 17.23 -0.77 -0.26
C ARG A 41 17.97 -0.62 -1.59
N LEU A 42 19.07 -1.35 -1.78
CA LEU A 42 19.85 -1.32 -3.02
C LEU A 42 19.05 -1.83 -4.22
N LEU A 43 18.32 -2.94 -4.06
CA LEU A 43 17.44 -3.49 -5.09
C LEU A 43 16.36 -2.50 -5.52
N PHE A 44 15.70 -1.87 -4.54
CA PHE A 44 14.70 -0.84 -4.79
C PHE A 44 15.31 0.38 -5.49
N PHE A 45 16.46 0.87 -5.00
CA PHE A 45 17.19 1.99 -5.60
C PHE A 45 17.52 1.72 -7.07
N LEU A 46 18.08 0.54 -7.38
CA LEU A 46 18.42 0.15 -8.75
C LEU A 46 17.18 0.01 -9.64
N LYS A 47 16.05 -0.41 -9.08
CA LYS A 47 14.77 -0.50 -9.79
C LYS A 47 14.19 0.88 -10.11
N ALA A 48 14.33 1.84 -9.20
CA ALA A 48 13.79 3.19 -9.35
C ALA A 48 14.70 4.14 -10.15
N LYS A 49 16.02 3.92 -10.14
CA LYS A 49 17.03 4.77 -10.82
C LYS A 49 16.75 5.05 -12.31
N PRO A 50 16.27 4.10 -13.14
CA PRO A 50 16.01 4.34 -14.56
C PRO A 50 14.87 5.32 -14.83
N TYR A 51 14.01 5.57 -13.85
CA TYR A 51 12.83 6.42 -14.02
C TYR A 51 13.22 7.90 -13.93
N GLU A 52 12.63 8.73 -14.79
CA GLU A 52 12.94 10.17 -14.82
C GLU A 52 12.45 10.89 -13.56
N SER A 53 11.27 10.53 -13.05
CA SER A 53 10.65 11.14 -11.86
C SER A 53 10.00 10.08 -10.96
N ARG A 54 9.77 10.44 -9.69
CA ARG A 54 9.04 9.58 -8.75
C ARG A 54 7.65 9.18 -9.27
N GLY A 55 6.90 10.14 -9.83
CA GLY A 55 5.53 9.90 -10.29
C GLY A 55 5.46 8.83 -11.39
N LEU A 56 6.43 8.81 -12.30
CA LEU A 56 6.50 7.77 -13.34
C LEU A 56 6.82 6.40 -12.74
N PHE A 57 7.75 6.35 -11.78
CA PHE A 57 8.07 5.12 -11.06
C PHE A 57 6.85 4.56 -10.32
N GLU A 58 6.15 5.38 -9.54
CA GLU A 58 5.00 4.91 -8.74
C GLU A 58 3.78 4.54 -9.61
N ALA A 59 3.64 5.15 -10.79
CA ALA A 59 2.60 4.79 -11.74
C ALA A 59 2.83 3.40 -12.38
N GLU A 60 4.08 3.07 -12.74
CA GLU A 60 4.42 1.77 -13.33
C GLU A 60 4.67 0.67 -12.28
N CYS A 61 5.29 1.05 -11.17
CA CYS A 61 5.68 0.17 -10.08
C CYS A 61 4.84 0.46 -8.84
N ASN A 62 3.58 0.04 -8.84
CA ASN A 62 2.75 0.16 -7.66
C ASN A 62 3.31 -0.65 -6.46
N VAL A 63 2.84 -0.30 -5.25
CA VAL A 63 3.37 -0.87 -4.00
C VAL A 63 3.24 -2.40 -3.96
N SER A 64 2.15 -2.98 -4.48
CA SER A 64 1.96 -4.44 -4.51
C SER A 64 2.94 -5.15 -5.44
N TYR A 65 3.22 -4.56 -6.60
CA TYR A 65 4.25 -5.05 -7.52
C TYR A 65 5.63 -4.98 -6.85
N LEU A 66 5.96 -3.86 -6.21
CA LEU A 66 7.23 -3.67 -5.51
C LEU A 66 7.39 -4.64 -4.34
N TYR A 67 6.34 -4.87 -3.57
CA TYR A 67 6.33 -5.88 -2.51
C TYR A 67 6.71 -7.26 -3.05
N ARG A 68 6.04 -7.71 -4.12
CA ARG A 68 6.30 -9.02 -4.73
C ARG A 68 7.72 -9.10 -5.30
N PHE A 69 8.14 -8.07 -6.03
CA PHE A 69 9.48 -7.99 -6.61
C PHE A 69 10.56 -8.17 -5.54
N LEU A 70 10.45 -7.45 -4.43
CA LEU A 70 11.40 -7.53 -3.32
C LEU A 70 11.29 -8.86 -2.56
N LEU A 71 10.08 -9.36 -2.33
CA LEU A 71 9.85 -10.64 -1.67
C LEU A 71 10.50 -11.79 -2.44
N TRP A 72 10.27 -11.86 -3.75
CA TRP A 72 10.87 -12.87 -4.62
C TRP A 72 12.40 -12.79 -4.63
N SER A 73 12.96 -11.58 -4.54
CA SER A 73 14.42 -11.42 -4.47
C SER A 73 15.04 -12.09 -3.23
N ILE A 74 14.35 -12.07 -2.08
CA ILE A 74 14.81 -12.73 -0.85
C ILE A 74 14.57 -14.24 -0.93
N ILE A 75 13.41 -14.66 -1.42
CA ILE A 75 13.07 -16.09 -1.58
C ILE A 75 14.08 -16.77 -2.52
N ASP A 76 14.41 -16.14 -3.65
CA ASP A 76 15.37 -16.70 -4.61
C ASP A 76 16.79 -16.78 -4.03
N LYS A 77 17.18 -15.82 -3.18
CA LYS A 77 18.45 -15.92 -2.43
C LYS A 77 18.43 -17.11 -1.46
N LYS A 78 17.36 -17.30 -0.71
CA LYS A 78 17.21 -18.46 0.19
C LYS A 78 17.28 -19.79 -0.58
N ARG A 79 16.57 -19.90 -1.71
CA ARG A 79 16.62 -21.08 -2.60
C ARG A 79 18.03 -21.38 -3.11
N LYS A 80 18.84 -20.36 -3.39
CA LYS A 80 20.23 -20.54 -3.84
C LYS A 80 21.15 -20.99 -2.72
N ASN A 81 20.90 -20.55 -1.49
CA ASN A 81 21.70 -20.90 -0.33
C ASN A 81 21.36 -22.29 0.24
N ASP A 82 20.09 -22.72 0.13
CA ASP A 82 19.66 -24.08 0.49
C ASP A 82 18.67 -24.66 -0.55
N PRO A 83 19.17 -25.45 -1.52
CA PRO A 83 18.34 -26.01 -2.59
C PRO A 83 17.31 -27.05 -2.12
N LYS A 84 17.41 -27.56 -0.89
CA LYS A 84 16.62 -28.73 -0.43
C LYS A 84 15.33 -28.37 0.32
N ASP A 85 15.11 -27.11 0.69
CA ASP A 85 14.12 -26.76 1.73
C ASP A 85 12.87 -26.00 1.25
N HIS A 86 12.68 -25.78 -0.06
CA HIS A 86 11.64 -24.86 -0.54
C HIS A 86 10.79 -25.39 -1.72
N GLU A 87 9.86 -26.31 -1.42
CA GLU A 87 8.61 -26.42 -2.19
C GLU A 87 7.74 -25.20 -1.84
N THR A 88 7.72 -24.18 -2.70
CA THR A 88 6.83 -23.02 -2.51
C THR A 88 5.38 -23.47 -2.63
N ASN A 89 4.64 -23.43 -1.51
CA ASN A 89 3.21 -23.65 -1.50
C ASN A 89 2.51 -22.39 -2.06
N ASP A 90 2.05 -22.46 -3.31
CA ASP A 90 1.36 -21.37 -4.02
C ASP A 90 0.12 -20.84 -3.27
N GLU A 91 -0.43 -21.63 -2.32
CA GLU A 91 -1.53 -21.19 -1.45
C GLU A 91 -1.18 -19.97 -0.58
N GLU A 92 0.07 -19.84 -0.10
CA GLU A 92 0.46 -18.67 0.71
C GLU A 92 0.40 -17.36 -0.08
N VAL A 93 0.64 -17.40 -1.39
CA VAL A 93 0.57 -16.23 -2.28
C VAL A 93 -0.89 -15.79 -2.46
N LEU A 94 -1.83 -16.74 -2.45
CA LEU A 94 -3.26 -16.48 -2.52
C LEU A 94 -3.79 -15.86 -1.20
N TYR A 95 -3.31 -16.35 -0.05
CA TYR A 95 -3.63 -15.78 1.26
C TYR A 95 -3.16 -14.33 1.42
N LEU A 96 -2.01 -13.97 0.82
CA LEU A 96 -1.52 -12.59 0.80
C LEU A 96 -2.44 -11.63 0.03
N GLN A 97 -3.06 -12.09 -1.07
CA GLN A 97 -4.03 -11.27 -1.82
C GLN A 97 -5.28 -10.96 -0.99
N GLN A 98 -5.78 -11.94 -0.22
CA GLN A 98 -6.93 -11.75 0.66
C GLN A 98 -6.59 -10.86 1.87
N ALA A 99 -5.41 -11.04 2.48
CA ALA A 99 -4.97 -10.20 3.59
C ALA A 99 -4.76 -8.74 3.16
N GLU A 100 -4.22 -8.47 1.95
CA GLU A 100 -4.06 -7.11 1.43
C GLU A 100 -5.39 -6.43 1.06
N SER A 101 -6.41 -7.19 0.65
CA SER A 101 -7.77 -6.66 0.48
C SER A 101 -8.31 -6.16 1.83
N ASN A 102 -8.06 -6.90 2.91
CA ASN A 102 -8.52 -6.49 4.25
C ASN A 102 -7.76 -5.26 4.77
N TYR A 103 -6.44 -5.14 4.54
CA TYR A 103 -5.67 -3.97 5.00
C TYR A 103 -5.97 -2.70 4.20
N SER A 104 -6.17 -2.81 2.88
CA SER A 104 -6.56 -1.65 2.07
C SER A 104 -7.98 -1.16 2.40
N GLU A 105 -8.89 -2.07 2.79
CA GLU A 105 -10.20 -1.72 3.35
C GLU A 105 -10.08 -1.02 4.71
N ILE A 106 -9.15 -1.45 5.58
CA ILE A 106 -8.91 -0.82 6.90
C ILE A 106 -8.36 0.60 6.72
N ASP A 107 -7.34 0.79 5.87
CA ASP A 107 -6.76 2.12 5.61
C ASP A 107 -7.79 3.08 4.98
N PHE A 108 -8.61 2.57 4.06
CA PHE A 108 -9.73 3.34 3.50
C PHE A 108 -10.77 3.70 4.55
N LEU A 109 -11.12 2.78 5.46
CA LEU A 109 -12.07 3.02 6.55
C LEU A 109 -11.56 4.10 7.51
N ASP A 110 -10.27 4.08 7.85
CA ASP A 110 -9.67 5.07 8.73
C ASP A 110 -9.65 6.46 8.10
N GLU A 111 -9.27 6.56 6.82
CA GLU A 111 -9.29 7.81 6.06
C GLU A 111 -10.72 8.35 5.86
N PHE A 112 -11.66 7.44 5.58
CA PHE A 112 -13.09 7.76 5.48
C PHE A 112 -13.63 8.28 6.82
N LEU A 113 -13.33 7.61 7.94
CA LEU A 113 -13.79 8.01 9.28
C LEU A 113 -13.21 9.36 9.69
N ALA A 114 -11.93 9.61 9.40
CA ALA A 114 -11.30 10.90 9.63
C ALA A 114 -12.01 12.02 8.86
N THR A 115 -12.33 11.78 7.58
CA THR A 115 -13.05 12.73 6.73
C THR A 115 -14.51 12.92 7.19
N TYR A 116 -15.18 11.84 7.54
CA TYR A 116 -16.57 11.83 8.01
C TYR A 116 -16.75 12.61 9.32
N LYS A 117 -15.82 12.46 10.27
CA LYS A 117 -15.84 13.21 11.55
C LYS A 117 -15.72 14.72 11.37
N GLN A 118 -15.11 15.19 10.28
CA GLN A 118 -14.99 16.62 9.97
C GLN A 118 -16.23 17.21 9.28
N LEU A 119 -17.21 16.40 8.90
CA LEU A 119 -18.47 16.87 8.32
C LEU A 119 -19.40 17.38 9.41
N GLN A 120 -20.23 18.36 9.07
CA GLN A 120 -21.32 18.76 9.95
C GLN A 120 -22.35 17.63 10.08
N GLU A 121 -23.03 17.55 11.22
CA GLU A 121 -24.00 16.49 11.54
C GLU A 121 -25.09 16.31 10.46
N LYS A 122 -25.54 17.41 9.84
CA LYS A 122 -26.51 17.41 8.73
C LYS A 122 -25.99 16.79 7.43
N ASP A 123 -24.68 16.76 7.24
CA ASP A 123 -24.02 16.22 6.05
C ASP A 123 -23.53 14.78 6.31
N GLN A 124 -23.14 14.46 7.55
CA GLN A 124 -22.97 13.08 8.03
C GLN A 124 -24.24 12.24 7.83
N LYS A 125 -25.42 12.76 8.21
CA LYS A 125 -26.72 12.10 7.97
C LYS A 125 -26.95 11.78 6.50
N LYS A 126 -26.55 12.65 5.57
CA LYS A 126 -26.69 12.43 4.12
C LYS A 126 -25.75 11.35 3.59
N VAL A 127 -24.53 11.28 4.12
CA VAL A 127 -23.57 10.21 3.80
C VAL A 127 -24.14 8.87 4.24
N MET A 128 -24.65 8.77 5.48
CA MET A 128 -25.28 7.53 5.98
C MET A 128 -26.48 7.12 5.14
N SER A 129 -27.39 8.05 4.82
CA SER A 129 -28.54 7.74 3.96
C SER A 129 -28.14 7.23 2.56
N LEU A 130 -27.01 7.69 2.01
CA LEU A 130 -26.47 7.21 0.73
C LEU A 130 -25.81 5.83 0.85
N LEU A 131 -25.14 5.53 1.97
CA LEU A 131 -24.46 4.25 2.23
C LEU A 131 -25.46 3.13 2.53
N GLU A 132 -26.45 3.41 3.38
CA GLU A 132 -27.47 2.45 3.80
C GLU A 132 -28.51 2.18 2.71
N ASN A 133 -28.48 2.94 1.60
CA ASN A 133 -29.48 2.86 0.51
C ASN A 133 -30.94 2.92 1.02
N THR A 134 -31.17 3.58 2.16
CA THR A 134 -32.52 3.92 2.66
C THR A 134 -33.34 4.63 1.57
N ASP A 135 -34.68 4.52 1.61
CA ASP A 135 -35.69 4.95 0.61
C ASP A 135 -35.57 6.41 0.10
N LEU A 136 -34.45 6.73 -0.53
CA LEU A 136 -34.15 8.03 -1.09
C LEU A 136 -34.67 8.04 -2.52
N SER A 137 -35.57 8.98 -2.78
CA SER A 137 -35.97 9.32 -4.14
C SER A 137 -34.72 9.61 -5.00
N ARG A 138 -34.80 9.30 -6.29
CA ARG A 138 -33.70 9.52 -7.25
C ARG A 138 -33.21 10.97 -7.22
N GLN A 139 -34.12 11.92 -7.05
CA GLN A 139 -33.82 13.35 -6.95
C GLN A 139 -33.03 13.68 -5.68
N ASN A 140 -33.41 13.12 -4.53
CA ASN A 140 -32.70 13.34 -3.27
C ASN A 140 -31.30 12.72 -3.29
N ARG A 141 -31.14 11.53 -3.88
CA ARG A 141 -29.81 10.92 -4.10
C ARG A 141 -28.91 11.83 -4.94
N HIS A 142 -29.41 12.34 -6.05
CA HIS A 142 -28.65 13.27 -6.89
C HIS A 142 -28.27 14.54 -6.12
N ARG A 143 -29.23 15.15 -5.41
CA ARG A 143 -29.00 16.36 -4.62
C ARG A 143 -27.95 16.17 -3.53
N TYR A 144 -27.99 15.04 -2.82
CA TYR A 144 -27.03 14.73 -1.75
C TYR A 144 -25.62 14.54 -2.33
N ARG A 145 -25.50 13.79 -3.44
CA ARG A 145 -24.22 13.61 -4.14
C ARG A 145 -23.64 14.94 -4.63
N MET A 146 -24.45 15.82 -5.22
CA MET A 146 -23.98 17.12 -5.71
C MET A 146 -23.50 18.03 -4.58
N ARG A 147 -24.22 18.03 -3.45
CA ARG A 147 -23.81 18.79 -2.26
C ARG A 147 -22.50 18.29 -1.68
N LEU A 148 -22.34 16.98 -1.51
CA LEU A 148 -21.10 16.38 -1.00
C LEU A 148 -19.92 16.63 -1.96
N ARG A 149 -20.14 16.51 -3.27
CA ARG A 149 -19.13 16.86 -4.29
C ARG A 149 -18.64 18.30 -4.19
N LYS A 150 -19.55 19.26 -3.91
CA LYS A 150 -19.17 20.66 -3.72
C LYS A 150 -18.32 20.83 -2.45
N LEU A 151 -18.75 20.23 -1.35
CA LEU A 151 -18.03 20.27 -0.07
C LEU A 151 -16.62 19.68 -0.16
N PHE A 152 -16.44 18.58 -0.90
CA PHE A 152 -15.13 17.96 -1.07
C PHE A 152 -14.23 18.68 -2.08
N LYS A 153 -14.81 19.42 -3.04
CA LYS A 153 -14.03 20.28 -3.97
C LYS A 153 -13.52 21.57 -3.34
N GLU A 154 -14.15 22.05 -2.27
CA GLU A 154 -13.75 23.28 -1.57
C GLU A 154 -12.71 23.03 -0.46
N LYS A 155 -12.44 21.76 -0.11
CA LYS A 155 -11.49 21.35 0.94
C LYS A 155 -10.09 20.96 0.43
N HIS A 156 -9.88 20.94 -0.88
CA HIS A 156 -8.60 20.73 -1.57
C HIS A 156 -8.25 21.98 -2.37
#